data_AF-A0A2V8JA67-F1
#
_entry.id   AF-A0A2V8JA67-F1
#
_cell.length_a   1.000
_cell.length_b   1.000
_cell.length_c   1.000
_cell.angle_alpha   90.00
_cell.angle_beta   90.00
_cell.angle_gamma   90.00
#
_symmetry.space_group_name_H-M   'P 1'
#
loop_
_entity.id
_entity.type
_entity.pdbx_description
1 polymer ?
#
loop_
_entity_poly.entity_id
_entity_poly.type
_entity_poly.pdbx_seq_one_letter_code
_entity_poly.pdbx_strand_id
1 'polypeptide(L)' 'MRRALRREFLSMHKDPRGRRILEEAGMLRFAEVSDHDYDPIREMDSFVKTPLLS' A
#
# COMPACT_ATOMS: atom_id res chain seq x y z
N MET A 1 -16.40 -11.44 -5.04
CA MET A 1 -14.96 -11.76 -4.89
C MET A 1 -14.15 -10.61 -4.27
N ARG A 2 -14.06 -9.42 -4.91
CA ARG A 2 -13.20 -8.29 -4.47
C ARG A 2 -13.36 -7.86 -2.99
N ARG A 3 -14.60 -7.80 -2.47
CA ARG A 3 -14.88 -7.43 -1.06
C ARG A 3 -14.38 -8.47 -0.05
N ALA A 4 -14.46 -9.76 -0.39
CA ALA A 4 -14.02 -10.84 0.49
C ALA A 4 -12.50 -10.82 0.62
N LEU A 5 -11.78 -10.74 -0.50
CA LEU A 5 -10.31 -10.61 -0.51
C LEU A 5 -9.84 -9.39 0.29
N ARG A 6 -10.49 -8.23 0.08
CA ARG A 6 -10.18 -7.02 0.86
C ARG A 6 -10.30 -7.25 2.36
N ARG A 7 -11.39 -7.88 2.80
CA ARG A 7 -11.60 -8.18 4.22
C ARG A 7 -10.48 -9.10 4.73
N GLU A 8 -10.18 -10.19 4.03
CA GLU A 8 -9.16 -11.15 4.46
C GLU A 8 -7.79 -10.48 4.62
N PHE A 9 -7.35 -9.67 3.66
CA PHE A 9 -6.09 -8.93 3.77
C PHE A 9 -6.08 -7.94 4.93
N LEU A 10 -7.16 -7.18 5.12
CA LEU A 10 -7.26 -6.22 6.22
C LEU A 10 -7.30 -6.90 7.60
N SER A 11 -7.81 -8.14 7.71
CA SER A 11 -7.82 -8.91 8.96
C SER A 11 -6.62 -9.85 9.14
N MET A 12 -5.74 -9.98 8.15
CA MET A 12 -4.66 -10.99 8.13
C MET A 12 -3.75 -10.96 9.37
N HIS A 13 -3.46 -9.79 9.92
CA HIS A 13 -2.65 -9.61 11.13
C HIS A 13 -3.29 -10.18 12.41
N LYS A 14 -4.61 -10.45 12.39
CA LYS A 14 -5.37 -11.03 13.51
C LYS A 14 -5.29 -12.56 13.54
N ASP A 15 -4.96 -13.19 12.41
CA ASP A 15 -4.69 -14.62 12.32
C ASP A 15 -3.19 -14.90 12.59
N PRO A 16 -2.83 -15.80 13.52
CA PRO A 16 -1.44 -16.18 13.75
C PRO A 16 -0.70 -16.65 12.49
N ARG A 17 -1.38 -17.34 11.56
CA ARG A 17 -0.78 -17.74 10.28
C ARG A 17 -0.55 -16.53 9.38
N GLY A 18 -1.51 -15.63 9.31
CA GLY A 18 -1.39 -14.39 8.56
C GLY A 18 -0.28 -13.49 9.09
N ARG A 19 -0.10 -13.43 10.42
CA ARG A 19 0.99 -12.69 11.07
C ARG A 19 2.36 -13.21 10.67
N ARG A 20 2.57 -14.53 10.66
CA ARG A 20 3.85 -15.13 10.22
C ARG A 20 4.19 -14.77 8.77
N ILE A 21 3.20 -14.83 7.87
CA ILE A 21 3.40 -14.46 6.47
C ILE A 21 3.76 -12.97 6.34
N LEU A 22 3.11 -12.10 7.12
CA LEU A 22 3.43 -10.67 7.15
C LEU A 22 4.85 -10.42 7.70
N GLU A 23 5.24 -11.11 8.78
CA GLU A 23 6.57 -11.03 9.38
C GLU A 23 7.66 -11.49 8.41
N GLU A 24 7.47 -12.62 7.72
CA GLU A 24 8.39 -13.11 6.67
C GLU A 24 8.55 -12.12 5.51
N ALA A 25 7.51 -11.33 5.21
CA ALA A 25 7.52 -10.28 4.21
C ALA A 25 8.05 -8.93 4.74
N GLY A 26 8.42 -8.83 6.02
CA GLY A 26 8.84 -7.56 6.64
C GLY A 26 7.69 -6.54 6.76
N MET A 27 6.45 -6.99 6.77
CA MET A 27 5.24 -6.17 6.81
C MET A 27 4.54 -6.28 8.17
N LEU A 28 3.92 -5.19 8.63
CA LEU A 28 3.11 -5.21 9.86
C LEU A 28 1.66 -5.64 9.59
N ARG A 29 1.05 -5.11 8.52
CA ARG A 29 -0.33 -5.36 8.10
C ARG A 29 -0.61 -4.73 6.75
N PHE A 30 -1.73 -5.11 6.14
CA PHE A 30 -2.37 -4.31 5.10
C PHE A 30 -3.12 -3.11 5.70
N ALA A 31 -3.17 -2.02 4.95
CA ALA A 31 -3.95 -0.84 5.28
C ALA A 31 -4.99 -0.57 4.20
N GLU A 32 -6.10 0.06 4.61
CA GLU A 32 -7.06 0.63 3.67
C GLU A 32 -6.47 1.94 3.16
N VAL A 33 -6.42 2.10 1.83
CA VAL A 33 -5.93 3.29 1.16
C VAL A 33 -6.93 3.76 0.12
N SER A 34 -6.95 5.06 -0.12
CA SER A 34 -7.65 5.72 -1.21
C SER A 34 -6.70 5.95 -2.39
N ASP A 35 -7.26 6.26 -3.56
CA ASP A 35 -6.41 6.63 -4.71
C ASP A 35 -5.66 7.95 -4.45
N HIS A 36 -6.25 8.87 -3.68
CA HIS A 36 -5.66 10.16 -3.32
C HIS A 36 -4.43 10.05 -2.40
N ASP A 37 -4.28 8.93 -1.68
CA ASP A 37 -3.12 8.70 -0.81
C ASP A 37 -1.80 8.66 -1.61
N TYR A 38 -1.88 8.49 -2.92
CA TYR A 38 -0.75 8.48 -3.85
C TYR A 38 -0.52 9.81 -4.57
N ASP A 39 -1.37 10.82 -4.39
CA ASP A 39 -1.25 12.13 -5.06
C ASP A 39 0.12 12.79 -4.84
N PRO A 40 0.70 12.81 -3.63
CA PRO A 40 2.04 13.39 -3.43
C PRO A 40 3.13 12.73 -4.28
N ILE A 41 3.03 11.41 -4.53
CA ILE A 41 4.01 10.68 -5.35
C ILE A 41 3.83 11.04 -6.83
N ARG A 42 2.59 11.23 -7.28
CA ARG A 42 2.27 11.67 -8.66
C ARG A 42 2.76 13.09 -8.93
N GLU A 43 2.61 13.97 -7.95
CA GLU A 43 3.15 15.32 -7.99
C GLU A 43 4.68 15.30 -8.12
N MET A 44 5.38 14.50 -7.32
CA MET A 44 6.85 14.34 -7.45
C MET A 44 7.28 13.88 -8.85
N ASP A 45 6.60 12.91 -9.46
CA ASP A 45 6.91 12.44 -10.82
C ASP A 45 6.71 13.56 -11.87
N SER A 46 5.72 14.44 -11.68
CA SER A 46 5.50 15.60 -12.55
C SER A 46 6.64 16.64 -12.47
N PHE A 47 7.25 16.82 -11.30
CA PHE A 47 8.40 17.71 -11.13
C PHE A 47 9.67 17.17 -11.78
N VAL A 48 9.90 15.85 -11.73
CA VAL A 48 11.05 15.20 -12.39
C VAL A 48 10.96 15.26 -13.92
N LYS A 49 9.74 15.33 -14.47
CA LYS A 49 9.50 15.48 -15.92
C LYS A 49 9.64 16.92 -16.43
N THR A 50 9.73 17.91 -15.54
CA THR A 50 10.01 19.29 -15.94
C THR A 50 11.53 19.43 -16.09
N PRO A 51 12.07 19.73 -17.29
CA PRO A 51 13.50 19.96 -17.43
C PRO A 51 13.88 21.14 -16.53
N LEU A 52 14.94 20.98 -15.75
CA LEU A 52 15.69 22.08 -15.16
C LEU A 52 16.17 22.97 -16.32
N LEU A 53 15.34 23.93 -16.73
CA LEU A 53 15.76 25.00 -17.61
C LEU A 53 16.60 25.96 -16.76
N SER A 54 17.91 25.77 -16.91
CA SER A 54 18.97 26.77 -16.74
C SER A 54 18.66 28.07 -17.45
#